data_AF-A0A836ILU4-F1
#
_entry.id   AF-A0A836ILU4-F1
#
_cell.length_a   1.000
_cell.length_b   1.000
_cell.length_c   1.000
_cell.angle_alpha   90.00
_cell.angle_beta   90.00
_cell.angle_gamma   90.00
#
_symmetry.space_group_name_H-M   'P 1'
#
loop_
_entity.id
_entity.type
_entity.pdbx_description
1 polymer ?
#
loop_
_entity_poly.entity_id
_entity_poly.type
_entity_poly.pdbx_seq_one_letter_code
_entity_poly.pdbx_strand_id
1 'polypeptide(L)'
;MPMIIILMFNVGDTIGRLVINLQKLWCPKRFVPVLVVARAVVWVIPLALGICTPRVINSDANPIAVFLVLGVTDGYVLGLTLAYGSSDPRLTSEERAIAGACMCFALLVGITSGSVPSLLILTLAL
;
A
#
# COMPACT_ATOMS: atom_id res chain seq x y z
N MET A 1 17.40 -12.82 -7.00
CA MET A 1 16.17 -12.79 -6.17
C MET A 1 15.40 -11.45 -6.13
N PRO A 2 15.96 -10.23 -6.31
CA PRO A 2 15.18 -8.99 -6.09
C PRO A 2 14.08 -8.75 -7.12
N MET A 3 14.29 -9.13 -8.38
CA MET A 3 13.29 -8.98 -9.45
C MET A 3 11.99 -9.75 -9.17
N ILE A 4 12.09 -10.94 -8.56
CA ILE A 4 10.91 -11.77 -8.23
C ILE A 4 10.09 -11.09 -7.13
N ILE A 5 10.77 -10.52 -6.12
CA ILE A 5 10.12 -9.82 -5.02
C ILE A 5 9.35 -8.59 -5.52
N ILE A 6 9.99 -7.78 -6.38
CA ILE A 6 9.35 -6.62 -7.02
C ILE A 6 8.16 -7.05 -7.88
N LEU A 7 8.32 -8.11 -8.68
CA LEU A 7 7.25 -8.66 -9.50
C LEU A 7 6.05 -9.09 -8.65
N MET A 8 6.29 -9.84 -7.57
CA MET A 8 5.23 -10.32 -6.68
C MET A 8 4.49 -9.19 -5.99
N PHE A 9 5.19 -8.12 -5.59
CA PHE A 9 4.54 -6.92 -5.06
C PHE A 9 3.59 -6.29 -6.07
N ASN A 10 4.03 -6.09 -7.33
CA ASN A 10 3.22 -5.48 -8.37
C ASN A 10 2.03 -6.36 -8.81
N VAL A 11 2.23 -7.68 -8.88
CA VAL A 11 1.14 -8.64 -9.10
C VAL A 11 0.12 -8.56 -7.97
N GLY A 12 0.59 -8.52 -6.73
CA GLY A 12 -0.26 -8.34 -5.55
C GLY A 12 -1.05 -7.03 -5.61
N ASP A 13 -0.40 -5.90 -5.86
CA ASP A 13 -1.04 -4.58 -5.99
C ASP A 13 -2.11 -4.59 -7.08
N THR A 14 -1.81 -5.18 -8.23
CA THR A 14 -2.78 -5.33 -9.33
C THR A 14 -4.00 -6.12 -8.89
N ILE A 15 -3.81 -7.28 -8.23
CA ILE A 15 -4.90 -8.09 -7.68
C ILE A 15 -5.72 -7.28 -6.68
N GLY A 16 -5.07 -6.57 -5.76
CA GLY A 16 -5.72 -5.73 -4.76
C GLY A 16 -6.62 -4.67 -5.39
N ARG A 17 -6.15 -4.01 -6.46
CA ARG A 17 -6.94 -3.01 -7.20
C ARG A 17 -8.10 -3.63 -7.97
N LEU A 18 -7.91 -4.81 -8.56
CA LEU A 18 -8.98 -5.52 -9.27
C LEU A 18 -10.11 -5.94 -8.33
N VAL A 19 -9.77 -6.38 -7.11
CA VAL A 19 -10.73 -6.76 -6.07
C VAL A 19 -11.69 -5.62 -5.72
N ILE A 20 -11.25 -4.36 -5.82
CA ILE A 20 -12.10 -3.19 -5.51
C ILE A 20 -13.24 -3.02 -6.51
N ASN A 21 -13.13 -3.54 -7.74
CA ASN A 21 -14.27 -3.53 -8.66
C ASN A 21 -15.46 -4.35 -8.13
N LEU A 22 -15.21 -5.27 -7.19
CA LEU A 22 -16.24 -6.05 -6.52
C LEU A 22 -16.71 -5.31 -5.25
N GLN A 23 -17.69 -4.41 -5.41
CA GLN A 23 -18.24 -3.60 -4.30
C GLN A 23 -18.70 -4.41 -3.08
N LYS A 24 -19.10 -5.67 -3.27
CA LYS A 24 -19.47 -6.58 -2.18
C LYS A 24 -18.34 -6.86 -1.19
N LEU A 25 -17.10 -6.72 -1.61
CA LEU A 25 -15.92 -6.97 -0.78
C LEU A 25 -15.46 -5.72 -0.03
N TRP A 26 -16.10 -4.56 -0.24
CA TRP A 26 -15.65 -3.30 0.35
C TRP A 26 -15.78 -3.30 1.87
N CYS A 27 -14.67 -2.98 2.54
CA CYS A 27 -14.66 -2.76 3.97
C CYS A 27 -15.35 -1.43 4.31
N PRO A 28 -16.14 -1.33 5.39
CA PRO A 28 -16.78 -0.07 5.76
C PRO A 28 -15.79 1.10 5.89
N LYS A 29 -16.15 2.27 5.33
CA LYS A 29 -15.32 3.50 5.27
C LYS A 29 -14.64 3.86 6.61
N ARG A 30 -15.30 3.59 7.76
CA ARG A 30 -14.77 3.85 9.10
C ARG A 30 -13.51 3.04 9.46
N PHE A 31 -13.33 1.87 8.87
CA PHE A 31 -12.20 0.99 9.17
C PHE A 31 -11.00 1.26 8.26
N VAL A 32 -11.17 1.98 7.14
CA VAL A 32 -10.09 2.26 6.19
C VAL A 32 -8.90 2.96 6.86
N PRO A 33 -9.07 4.02 7.68
CA PRO A 33 -7.95 4.66 8.37
C PRO A 33 -7.23 3.70 9.34
N VAL A 34 -7.99 2.85 10.03
CA VAL A 34 -7.45 1.84 10.95
C VAL A 34 -6.62 0.81 10.19
N LEU A 35 -7.10 0.35 9.03
CA LEU A 35 -6.37 -0.58 8.17
C LEU A 35 -5.07 0.04 7.62
N VAL A 36 -5.08 1.33 7.25
CA VAL A 36 -3.89 2.06 6.81
C VAL A 36 -2.83 2.09 7.92
N VAL A 37 -3.22 2.48 9.14
CA VAL A 37 -2.30 2.53 10.29
C VAL A 37 -1.80 1.15 10.67
N ALA A 38 -2.70 0.16 10.73
CA ALA A 38 -2.34 -1.22 11.03
C ALA A 38 -1.33 -1.75 10.01
N ARG A 39 -1.54 -1.51 8.71
CA ARG A 39 -0.59 -1.87 7.65
C ARG A 39 0.78 -1.25 7.87
N ALA A 40 0.83 0.06 8.12
CA ALA A 40 2.09 0.77 8.30
C ALA A 40 2.90 0.24 9.50
N VAL A 41 2.24 0.08 10.65
CA VAL A 41 2.91 -0.25 11.93
C VAL A 41 3.19 -1.74 12.08
N VAL A 42 2.23 -2.59 11.72
CA VAL A 42 2.27 -4.04 12.04
C VAL A 42 2.89 -4.84 10.91
N TRP A 43 2.72 -4.43 9.65
CA TRP A 43 3.09 -5.24 8.50
C TRP A 43 4.36 -4.70 7.83
N VAL A 44 4.39 -3.42 7.46
CA VAL A 44 5.48 -2.87 6.66
C VAL A 44 6.78 -2.76 7.44
N ILE A 45 6.75 -2.15 8.64
CA ILE A 45 7.97 -1.91 9.43
C ILE A 45 8.62 -3.20 9.94
N PRO A 46 7.89 -4.15 10.57
CA PRO A 46 8.50 -5.37 11.11
C PRO A 46 8.93 -6.35 10.02
N LEU A 47 8.20 -6.45 8.91
CA LEU A 47 8.57 -7.35 7.81
C LEU A 47 9.74 -6.80 6.99
N ALA A 48 9.81 -5.48 6.76
CA ALA A 48 10.98 -4.88 6.12
C ALA A 48 12.24 -5.07 6.96
N LEU A 49 12.17 -4.93 8.28
CA LEU A 49 13.31 -5.14 9.18
C LEU A 49 13.64 -6.64 9.36
N GLY A 50 12.62 -7.50 9.47
CA GLY A 50 12.77 -8.94 9.68
C GLY A 50 13.30 -9.70 8.45
N ILE A 51 12.91 -9.30 7.23
CA ILE A 51 13.42 -9.88 5.98
C ILE A 51 14.86 -9.44 5.72
N CYS A 52 15.23 -8.20 6.06
CA CYS A 52 16.60 -7.70 5.95
C CYS A 52 17.56 -8.31 6.99
N THR A 53 17.04 -9.03 8.01
CA THR A 53 17.85 -9.68 9.04
C THR A 53 17.86 -11.19 8.80
N PRO A 54 18.90 -11.78 8.17
CA PRO A 54 18.93 -13.20 7.78
C PRO A 54 18.86 -14.19 8.96
N ARG A 55 18.86 -13.72 10.20
CA ARG A 55 18.76 -14.55 11.41
C ARG A 55 17.32 -14.89 11.82
N VAL A 56 16.30 -14.20 11.29
CA VAL A 56 14.90 -14.38 11.72
C VAL A 56 14.10 -15.24 10.73
N ILE A 57 14.38 -15.14 9.43
CA ILE A 57 13.65 -15.86 8.37
C ILE A 57 14.65 -16.49 7.39
N ASN A 58 14.98 -17.77 7.58
CA ASN A 58 15.93 -18.54 6.77
C ASN A 58 15.25 -19.32 5.63
N SER A 59 14.48 -18.62 4.78
CA SER A 59 13.90 -19.24 3.57
C SER A 59 13.67 -18.21 2.47
N ASP A 60 14.13 -18.51 1.25
CA ASP A 60 13.97 -17.68 0.05
C ASP A 60 12.50 -17.52 -0.38
N ALA A 61 11.60 -18.43 0.03
CA ALA A 61 10.17 -18.38 -0.29
C ALA A 61 9.40 -17.35 0.56
N ASN A 62 9.90 -17.02 1.76
CA ASN A 62 9.20 -16.14 2.69
C ASN A 62 9.14 -14.67 2.24
N PRO A 63 10.21 -14.06 1.70
CA PRO A 63 10.14 -12.70 1.16
C PRO A 63 9.15 -12.58 0.00
N ILE A 64 9.08 -13.59 -0.87
CA ILE A 64 8.19 -13.62 -2.04
C ILE A 64 6.73 -13.58 -1.60
N ALA A 65 6.34 -14.48 -0.67
CA ALA A 65 4.97 -14.51 -0.15
C ALA A 65 4.62 -13.24 0.62
N VAL A 66 5.55 -12.70 1.40
CA VAL A 66 5.33 -11.46 2.16
C VAL A 66 5.09 -10.28 1.23
N PHE A 67 5.93 -10.07 0.21
CA PHE A 67 5.76 -8.95 -0.71
C PHE A 67 4.50 -9.08 -1.57
N LEU A 68 4.07 -10.30 -1.88
CA LEU A 68 2.76 -10.53 -2.52
C LEU A 68 1.61 -10.04 -1.63
N VAL A 69 1.59 -10.42 -0.35
CA VAL A 69 0.55 -9.99 0.61
C VAL A 69 0.61 -8.48 0.85
N LEU A 70 1.82 -7.91 0.96
CA LEU A 70 2.00 -6.46 1.08
C LEU A 70 1.48 -5.72 -0.15
N GLY A 71 1.69 -6.26 -1.35
CA GLY A 71 1.14 -5.73 -2.59
C GLY A 71 -0.39 -5.78 -2.60
N VAL A 72 -0.99 -6.94 -2.31
CA VAL A 72 -2.46 -7.10 -2.28
C VAL A 72 -3.11 -6.11 -1.31
N THR A 73 -2.55 -5.98 -0.11
CA THR A 73 -3.08 -5.05 0.88
C THR A 73 -2.87 -3.58 0.50
N ASP A 74 -1.76 -3.24 -0.18
CA ASP A 74 -1.52 -1.90 -0.71
C ASP A 74 -2.59 -1.51 -1.73
N GLY A 75 -2.72 -2.30 -2.80
CA GLY A 75 -3.65 -2.03 -3.89
C GLY A 75 -5.09 -1.94 -3.42
N TYR A 76 -5.49 -2.84 -2.50
CA TYR A 76 -6.84 -2.87 -1.94
C TYR A 76 -7.15 -1.65 -1.06
N VAL A 77 -6.30 -1.35 -0.07
CA VAL A 77 -6.56 -0.23 0.88
C VAL A 77 -6.43 1.12 0.18
N LEU A 78 -5.44 1.27 -0.70
CA LEU A 78 -5.26 2.50 -1.45
C LEU A 78 -6.44 2.76 -2.38
N GLY A 79 -6.86 1.76 -3.17
CA GLY A 79 -7.97 1.99 -4.08
C GLY A 79 -9.30 2.21 -3.34
N LEU A 80 -9.54 1.58 -2.17
CA LEU A 80 -10.69 1.92 -1.32
C LEU A 80 -10.63 3.38 -0.84
N THR A 81 -9.45 3.85 -0.46
CA THR A 81 -9.23 5.23 -0.02
C THR A 81 -9.56 6.22 -1.13
N LEU A 82 -9.09 5.95 -2.35
CA LEU A 82 -9.39 6.76 -3.53
C LEU A 82 -10.89 6.72 -3.87
N ALA A 83 -11.49 5.53 -3.93
CA ALA A 83 -12.91 5.36 -4.24
C ALA A 83 -13.82 6.08 -3.23
N TYR A 84 -13.56 5.93 -1.94
CA TYR A 84 -14.35 6.60 -0.90
C TYR A 84 -14.12 8.10 -0.81
N GLY A 85 -12.95 8.59 -1.26
CA GLY A 85 -12.62 10.01 -1.29
C GLY A 85 -13.29 10.73 -2.46
N SER A 86 -13.12 10.21 -3.68
CA SER A 86 -13.63 10.86 -4.90
C SER A 86 -15.12 10.60 -5.18
N SER A 87 -15.71 9.56 -4.58
CA SER A 87 -17.12 9.18 -4.82
C SER A 87 -18.01 9.43 -3.60
N ASP A 88 -17.65 10.38 -2.73
CA ASP A 88 -18.50 10.75 -1.60
C ASP A 88 -19.86 11.30 -2.11
N PRO A 89 -21.01 10.75 -1.65
CA PRO A 89 -22.34 11.18 -2.09
C PRO A 89 -22.63 12.66 -1.82
N ARG A 90 -21.91 13.30 -0.90
CA ARG A 90 -22.10 14.71 -0.53
C ARG A 90 -21.51 15.69 -1.54
N LEU A 91 -20.66 15.23 -2.45
CA LEU A 91 -19.98 16.06 -3.43
C LEU A 91 -20.75 16.14 -4.75
N THR A 92 -20.80 17.33 -5.33
CA THR A 92 -21.25 17.58 -6.70
C THR A 92 -20.26 17.00 -7.73
N SER A 93 -20.67 16.91 -8.99
CA SER A 93 -19.82 16.36 -10.05
C SER A 93 -18.50 17.12 -10.24
N GLU A 94 -18.51 18.44 -10.12
CA GLU A 94 -17.29 19.27 -10.20
C GLU A 94 -16.39 19.07 -8.98
N GLU A 95 -16.97 19.05 -7.77
CA GLU A 95 -16.24 18.81 -6.53
C GLU A 95 -15.62 17.41 -6.47
N ARG A 96 -16.24 16.39 -7.09
CA ARG A 96 -15.65 15.05 -7.21
C ARG A 96 -14.38 15.03 -8.05
N ALA A 97 -14.32 15.82 -9.11
CA ALA A 97 -13.12 15.95 -9.93
C ALA A 97 -11.98 16.61 -9.13
N ILE A 98 -12.30 17.68 -8.39
CA ILE A 98 -11.35 18.37 -7.50
C ILE A 98 -10.89 17.43 -6.38
N ALA A 99 -11.81 16.70 -5.74
CA ALA A 99 -11.48 15.72 -4.71
C ALA A 99 -10.55 14.64 -5.26
N GLY A 100 -10.79 14.12 -6.46
CA GLY A 100 -9.89 13.20 -7.14
C GLY A 100 -8.47 13.77 -7.30
N ALA A 101 -8.34 15.03 -7.74
CA ALA A 101 -7.05 15.71 -7.86
C ALA A 101 -6.35 15.88 -6.50
N CYS A 102 -7.07 16.27 -5.45
CA CYS A 102 -6.54 16.38 -4.09
C CYS A 102 -6.05 15.03 -3.57
N MET A 103 -6.76 13.94 -3.85
CA MET A 103 -6.36 12.59 -3.46
C MET A 103 -5.08 12.15 -4.19
N CYS A 104 -4.96 12.43 -5.49
CA CYS A 104 -3.72 12.19 -6.25
C CYS A 104 -2.54 13.00 -5.70
N PHE A 105 -2.77 14.26 -5.34
CA PHE A 105 -1.74 15.09 -4.70
C PHE A 105 -1.30 14.49 -3.36
N ALA A 106 -2.24 14.10 -2.50
CA ALA A 106 -1.93 13.47 -1.22
C ALA A 106 -1.15 12.16 -1.37
N LEU A 107 -1.49 11.34 -2.38
CA LEU A 107 -0.73 10.14 -2.75
C LEU A 107 0.73 10.48 -3.09
N LEU A 108 0.95 11.47 -3.95
CA LEU A 108 2.30 11.89 -4.37
C LEU A 108 3.12 12.41 -3.18
N VAL A 109 2.50 13.17 -2.28
CA VAL A 109 3.13 13.62 -1.03
C VAL A 109 3.56 12.41 -0.19
N GLY A 110 2.70 11.40 -0.04
CA GLY A 110 3.02 10.17 0.68
C GLY A 110 4.17 9.36 0.06
N ILE A 111 4.18 9.20 -1.26
CA ILE A 111 5.27 8.50 -1.97
C ILE A 111 6.58 9.26 -1.80
N THR A 112 6.55 10.60 -1.94
CA THR A 112 7.74 11.44 -1.80
C THR A 112 8.29 11.37 -0.38
N SER A 113 7.41 11.53 0.62
CA SER A 113 7.80 11.51 2.04
C SER A 113 8.27 10.12 2.49
N GLY A 114 7.78 9.03 1.89
CA GLY A 114 8.30 7.67 2.12
C GLY A 114 9.62 7.38 1.42
N SER A 115 9.87 8.00 0.27
CA SER A 115 11.12 7.81 -0.50
C SER A 115 12.34 8.38 0.23
N VAL A 116 12.20 9.56 0.84
CA VAL A 116 13.29 10.24 1.56
C VAL A 116 13.92 9.36 2.67
N PRO A 117 13.18 8.81 3.65
CA PRO A 117 13.74 7.95 4.68
C PRO A 117 14.23 6.61 4.12
N SER A 118 13.59 6.06 3.07
CA SER A 118 14.07 4.83 2.43
C SER A 118 15.45 5.01 1.81
N LEU A 119 15.68 6.13 1.11
CA LEU A 119 17.00 6.48 0.55
C LEU A 119 18.02 6.77 1.65
N LEU A 120 17.60 7.44 2.73
CA LEU A 120 18.48 7.71 3.87
C LEU A 120 18.95 6.40 4.53
N ILE A 121 18.05 5.45 4.78
CA ILE A 121 18.39 4.13 5.34
C ILE A 121 19.35 3.39 4.41
N LEU A 122 19.09 3.37 3.11
CA LEU A 122 19.97 2.73 2.13
C LEU A 122 21.38 3.34 2.15
N THR A 123 21.46 4.68 2.23
CA THR A 123 22.74 5.41 2.25
C THR A 123 23.52 5.16 3.54
N LEU A 124 22.83 5.04 4.69
CA LEU A 124 23.46 4.76 5.99
C LEU A 124 23.87 3.29 6.18
N ALA A 125 23.31 2.37 5.38
CA ALA A 125 23.58 0.94 5.44
C ALA A 125 24.71 0.48 4.51
N LEU A 126 25.18 1.37 3.62
CA LEU A 126 26.36 1.19 2.75
C LEU A 126 27.61 1.75 3.43
#